data_AF-A0A4U6CXV0-F1
#
_entry.id   AF-A0A4U6CXV0-F1
#
_cell.length_a   1.000
_cell.length_b   1.000
_cell.length_c   1.000
_cell.angle_alpha   90.00
_cell.angle_beta   90.00
_cell.angle_gamma   90.00
#
_symmetry.space_group_name_H-M   'P 1'
#
loop_
_entity.id
_entity.type
_entity.pdbx_description
1 polymer ?
#
loop_
_entity_poly.entity_id
_entity_poly.type
_entity_poly.pdbx_seq_one_letter_code
_entity_poly.pdbx_strand_id
1 'polypeptide(L)' 'MTTRQIVLASRPVGVPTKENFRFENIDLPELKEGEVLLKGLYS' A
#
# COMPACT_ATOMS: atom_id res chain seq x y z
N MET A 1 -9.32 -2.89 -10.63
CA MET A 1 -9.71 -1.75 -9.76
C MET A 1 -8.44 -1.14 -9.20
N THR A 2 -8.28 0.18 -9.19
CA THR A 2 -7.06 0.79 -8.66
C THR A 2 -7.18 1.13 -7.17
N THR A 3 -6.11 0.87 -6.41
CA THR A 3 -5.98 1.32 -5.00
C THR A 3 -4.64 2.01 -4.78
N ARG A 4 -4.57 2.86 -3.75
CA ARG A 4 -3.33 3.53 -3.35
C ARG A 4 -2.66 2.73 -2.24
N GLN A 5 -1.40 2.35 -2.45
CA GLN A 5 -0.57 1.70 -1.44
C GLN A 5 0.59 2.60 -1.02
N ILE A 6 0.99 2.49 0.26
CA ILE A 6 2.25 3.05 0.76
C ILE A 6 3.24 1.89 0.86
N VAL A 7 4.33 1.97 0.11
CA VAL A 7 5.40 0.98 0.14
C VAL A 7 6.61 1.51 0.88
N LEU A 8 7.35 0.61 1.53
CA LEU A 8 8.68 0.89 2.05
C LEU A 8 9.65 0.88 0.86
N ALA A 9 9.99 2.07 0.36
CA ALA A 9 10.90 2.25 -0.78
C ALA A 9 12.35 1.91 -0.42
N SER A 10 12.75 2.15 0.84
CA SER A 10 14.07 1.79 1.36
C SER A 10 14.02 1.62 2.88
N ARG A 11 14.96 0.82 3.43
CA ARG A 11 15.08 0.69 4.89
C ARG A 11 15.70 1.97 5.47
N PRO A 12 15.10 2.58 6.50
CA PRO A 12 15.67 3.76 7.13
C PRO A 12 16.99 3.42 7.83
N VAL A 13 17.94 4.35 7.79
CA VAL A 13 19.15 4.32 8.62
C VAL A 13 19.01 5.46 9.63
N GLY A 14 18.75 5.12 10.89
CA GLY A 14 18.35 6.08 11.91
C GLY A 14 16.86 6.42 11.84
N VAL A 15 16.52 7.71 11.94
CA VAL A 15 15.12 8.16 11.93
C VAL A 15 14.55 8.08 10.50
N PRO A 16 13.32 7.57 10.31
CA PRO A 16 12.70 7.53 8.99
C PRO A 16 12.56 8.91 8.35
N THR A 17 12.87 8.99 7.07
CA THR A 17 12.65 10.17 6.23
C THR A 17 11.52 9.89 5.23
N LYS A 18 11.03 10.95 4.57
CA LYS A 18 9.99 10.81 3.53
C LYS A 18 10.43 9.90 2.39
N GLU A 19 11.73 9.87 2.08
CA GLU A 19 12.30 9.08 0.98
C GLU A 19 12.24 7.57 1.25
N ASN A 20 12.09 7.14 2.50
CA ASN A 20 11.91 5.73 2.83
C ASN A 20 10.53 5.19 2.39
N PHE A 21 9.59 6.05 2.04
CA PHE A 21 8.23 5.67 1.66
C PHE A 21 7.85 6.20 0.29
N ARG A 22 7.01 5.46 -0.42
CA ARG A 22 6.44 5.90 -1.69
C ARG A 22 4.96 5.54 -1.77
N PHE A 23 4.18 6.42 -2.36
CA PHE A 23 2.79 6.13 -2.73
C PHE A 23 2.74 5.59 -4.16
N GLU A 24 2.01 4.50 -4.36
CA GLU A 24 1.79 3.89 -5.67
C GLU A 24 0.30 3.64 -5.88
N ASN A 25 -0.15 3.79 -7.13
CA ASN A 25 -1.45 3.28 -7.53
C ASN A 25 -1.24 1.91 -8.17
N ILE A 26 -1.92 0.89 -7.65
CA ILE A 26 -1.84 -0.47 -8.19
C ILE A 26 -3.21 -0.95 -8.63
N ASP A 27 -3.23 -1.79 -9.65
CA ASP A 27 -4.39 -2.57 -10.02
C ASP A 27 -4.50 -3.79 -9.10
N LEU A 28 -5.65 -3.90 -8.44
CA LEU A 28 -5.99 -5.07 -7.66
C LEU A 28 -6.42 -6.21 -8.59
N PRO A 29 -5.94 -7.44 -8.33
CA PRO A 29 -6.40 -8.62 -9.04
C PRO A 29 -7.89 -8.89 -8.75
N GLU A 30 -8.49 -9.75 -9.57
CA GLU A 30 -9.84 -10.25 -9.29
C GLU A 30 -9.87 -11.05 -7.99
N LEU A 31 -10.97 -10.91 -7.25
CA LEU A 31 -11.18 -11.64 -6.00
C LEU A 31 -11.34 -13.13 -6.27
N LYS A 32 -10.73 -13.94 -5.41
CA LYS A 32 -10.90 -15.40 -5.39
C LYS A 32 -12.02 -15.79 -4.44
N GLU A 33 -12.44 -17.05 -4.54
CA GLU A 33 -13.45 -17.61 -3.65
C GLU A 33 -13.05 -17.44 -2.18
N GLY A 34 -13.96 -16.89 -1.37
CA GLY A 34 -13.74 -16.60 0.05
C GLY A 34 -13.00 -15.30 0.35
N GLU A 35 -12.49 -14.58 -0.66
CA GLU A 35 -11.89 -13.26 -0.46
C GLU A 35 -12.95 -12.15 -0.42
N VAL A 36 -12.63 -11.06 0.28
CA VAL A 36 -13.48 -9.87 0.37
C VAL A 36 -12.67 -8.61 0.08
N LEU A 37 -13.31 -7.63 -0.55
CA LEU A 37 -12.72 -6.33 -0.80
C LEU A 37 -13.07 -5.36 0.35
N LEU A 38 -12.04 -4.75 0.94
CA LEU A 38 -12.19 -3.77 2.01
C LEU A 38 -11.72 -2.37 1.57
N LYS A 39 -12.36 -1.35 2.12
CA LYS A 39 -11.96 0.05 1.99
C LYS A 39 -11.49 0.57 3.34
N GLY A 40 -10.20 0.92 3.46
CA GLY A 40 -9.66 1.55 4.67
C GLY A 40 -10.31 2.93 4.88
N LEU A 41 -10.98 3.10 6.02
CA LEU A 41 -11.61 4.38 6.40
C LEU A 41 -10.71 5.22 7.32
N TYR A 42 -9.85 4.55 8.10
CA TYR A 42 -8.98 5.15 9.11
C TYR A 42 -7.62 4.41 9.13
N SER A 43 -6.53 5.11 9.46
CA SER A 43 -5.16 4.57 9.52
C SER A 43 -4.33 5.31 10.57
#